data_AF-A0A4Y2K0L4-F1
#
_entry.id   AF-A0A4Y2K0L4-F1
#
_cell.length_a   1.000
_cell.length_b   1.000
_cell.length_c   1.000
_cell.angle_alpha   90.00
_cell.angle_beta   90.00
_cell.angle_gamma   90.00
#
_symmetry.space_group_name_H-M   'P 1'
#
loop_
_entity.id
_entity.type
_entity.pdbx_description
1 polymer ?
#
loop_
_entity_poly.entity_id
_entity_poly.type
_entity_poly.pdbx_seq_one_letter_code
_entity_poly.pdbx_strand_id
1 'polypeptide(L)' 'SPLRVCGQVGDADHYTFSCSLTQKFHLVKPADAHKRAWFQNLINNSQALNKLKEAFRISGGVCDSLTQAV' A
#
# COMPACT_ATOMS: atom_id res chain seq x y z
N SER A 1 1.52 19.34 2.54
CA SER A 1 1.39 17.91 2.85
C SER A 1 2.70 17.19 2.62
N PRO A 2 3.30 16.58 3.65
CA PRO A 2 4.16 15.46 3.35
C PRO A 2 4.13 14.39 4.45
N LEU A 3 3.50 13.26 4.14
CA LEU A 3 3.69 12.02 4.90
C LEU A 3 5.18 11.66 4.81
N ARG A 4 5.89 11.56 5.93
CA ARG A 4 7.35 11.44 6.02
C ARG A 4 7.81 10.22 6.84
N VAL A 5 6.94 9.28 7.18
CA VAL A 5 7.30 8.15 8.06
C VAL A 5 8.39 7.25 7.47
N CYS A 6 8.48 7.15 6.14
CA CYS A 6 9.55 6.46 5.44
C CYS A 6 10.58 7.39 4.76
N GLY A 7 10.48 8.71 4.99
CA GLY A 7 11.31 9.72 4.30
C GLY A 7 10.84 10.09 2.88
N GLN A 8 9.80 9.43 2.34
CA GLN A 8 9.19 9.73 1.04
C GLN A 8 7.71 10.11 1.18
N VAL A 9 7.16 10.80 0.17
CA VAL A 9 5.71 11.08 0.09
C VAL A 9 4.96 9.75 0.01
N GLY A 10 4.30 9.39 1.12
CA GLY A 10 3.55 8.15 1.23
C GLY A 10 2.17 8.27 0.60
N ASP A 11 2.05 8.07 -0.70
CA ASP A 11 0.76 7.79 -1.33
C ASP A 11 0.40 6.29 -1.26
N ALA A 12 -0.80 5.93 -1.67
CA ALA A 12 -1.28 4.55 -1.62
C ALA A 12 -0.41 3.60 -2.47
N ASP A 13 0.12 4.09 -3.60
CA ASP A 13 1.00 3.30 -4.48
C ASP A 13 2.34 3.04 -3.78
N HIS A 14 2.89 4.04 -3.09
CA HIS A 14 4.10 3.90 -2.30
C HIS A 14 3.94 2.78 -1.26
N TYR A 15 2.89 2.79 -0.44
CA TYR A 15 2.65 1.74 0.56
C TYR A 15 2.34 0.37 -0.04
N THR A 16 1.77 0.31 -1.24
CA THR A 16 1.41 -0.96 -1.88
C THR A 16 2.60 -1.63 -2.58
N PHE A 17 3.55 -0.85 -3.09
CA PHE A 17 4.59 -1.35 -4.00
C PHE A 17 6.03 -1.11 -3.54
N SER A 18 6.29 -0.13 -2.68
CA SER A 18 7.66 0.41 -2.52
C SER A 18 8.08 0.74 -1.08
N CYS A 19 7.13 0.92 -0.15
CA CYS A 19 7.43 1.42 1.19
C CYS A 19 8.20 0.41 2.03
N SER A 20 9.25 0.88 2.72
CA SER A 20 10.02 0.07 3.67
C SER A 20 9.16 -0.52 4.80
N LEU A 21 8.12 0.19 5.25
CA LEU A 21 7.22 -0.26 6.31
C LEU A 21 6.34 -1.45 5.90
N THR A 22 6.10 -1.62 4.60
CA THR A 22 5.17 -2.62 4.05
C THR A 22 5.88 -3.63 3.17
N GLN A 23 7.22 -3.75 3.22
CA GLN A 23 8.00 -4.66 2.36
C GLN A 23 7.45 -6.10 2.31
N LYS A 24 7.03 -6.64 3.45
CA LYS A 24 6.43 -7.99 3.53
C LYS A 24 5.07 -8.13 2.84
N PHE A 25 4.42 -7.00 2.56
CA PHE A 25 3.08 -6.90 1.97
C PHE A 25 3.09 -6.31 0.56
N HIS A 26 4.26 -6.07 -0.03
CA HIS A 26 4.33 -5.55 -1.39
C HIS A 26 3.60 -6.47 -2.37
N LEU A 27 2.83 -5.83 -3.23
CA LEU A 27 2.25 -6.45 -4.41
C LEU A 27 3.16 -6.18 -5.61
N VAL A 28 3.05 -7.02 -6.63
CA VAL A 28 3.72 -6.75 -7.90
C VAL A 28 2.92 -5.69 -8.64
N LYS A 29 3.57 -4.59 -9.04
CA LYS A 29 2.94 -3.54 -9.83
C LYS A 29 2.49 -4.11 -11.19
N PRO A 30 1.21 -3.95 -11.59
CA PRO A 30 0.77 -4.41 -12.89
C PRO A 30 1.39 -3.60 -14.01
N ALA A 31 1.66 -4.25 -15.15
CA ALA A 31 1.82 -3.54 -16.41
C ALA A 31 0.47 -2.92 -16.83
N ASP A 32 0.51 -1.75 -17.46
CA ASP A 32 -0.70 -1.02 -17.85
C ASP A 32 -1.65 -1.85 -18.71
N ALA A 33 -1.11 -2.63 -19.65
CA ALA A 33 -1.86 -3.54 -20.51
C ALA A 33 -2.58 -4.68 -19.76
N HIS A 34 -2.14 -5.00 -18.54
CA HIS A 34 -2.62 -6.13 -17.75
C HIS A 34 -3.33 -5.73 -16.45
N LYS A 35 -3.62 -4.44 -16.24
CA LYS A 35 -4.31 -3.94 -15.03
C LYS A 35 -5.60 -4.71 -14.74
N ARG A 36 -6.44 -4.95 -15.74
CA ARG A 36 -7.73 -5.64 -15.54
C ARG A 36 -7.55 -7.07 -15.04
N ALA A 37 -6.63 -7.83 -15.65
CA ALA A 37 -6.33 -9.20 -15.23
C ALA A 37 -5.67 -9.23 -13.85
N TRP A 38 -4.79 -8.28 -13.56
CA TRP A 38 -4.18 -8.13 -12.26
C TRP A 38 -5.20 -7.86 -11.16
N PHE A 39 -6.16 -6.95 -11.37
CA PHE A 39 -7.23 -6.69 -10.41
C PHE A 39 -8.11 -7.92 -10.19
N GLN A 40 -8.41 -8.68 -11.25
CA GLN A 40 -9.15 -9.93 -11.11
C GLN A 40 -8.38 -10.97 -10.29
N ASN A 41 -7.09 -11.12 -10.54
CA ASN A 41 -6.25 -12.02 -9.75
C ASN A 41 -6.11 -11.56 -8.30
N LEU A 42 -6.05 -10.24 -8.07
CA LEU A 42 -6.00 -9.65 -6.73
C LEU A 42 -7.24 -10.03 -5.93
N ILE A 43 -8.44 -9.79 -6.46
CA ILE A 43 -9.69 -10.06 -5.73
C ILE A 43 -9.96 -11.56 -5.54
N ASN A 44 -9.46 -12.40 -6.45
CA ASN A 44 -9.62 -13.85 -6.36
C ASN A 44 -8.52 -14.53 -5.51
N ASN A 45 -7.47 -13.81 -5.12
CA ASN A 45 -6.39 -14.33 -4.30
C ASN A 45 -6.46 -13.73 -2.88
N SER A 46 -6.95 -14.53 -1.94
CA SER A 46 -7.10 -14.13 -0.53
C SER A 46 -5.78 -13.68 0.12
N GLN A 47 -4.65 -14.26 -0.26
CA GLN A 47 -3.34 -13.85 0.26
C GLN A 47 -2.94 -12.46 -0.26
N ALA A 48 -3.16 -12.20 -1.54
CA ALA A 48 -2.87 -10.90 -2.16
C ALA A 48 -3.79 -9.81 -1.59
N LEU A 49 -5.07 -10.12 -1.39
CA LEU A 49 -6.03 -9.26 -0.70
C LEU A 49 -5.61 -8.93 0.74
N ASN A 50 -5.12 -9.93 1.49
CA ASN A 50 -4.66 -9.70 2.86
C ASN A 50 -3.41 -8.80 2.88
N LYS A 51 -2.47 -8.99 1.96
CA LYS A 51 -1.32 -8.08 1.80
C LYS A 51 -1.77 -6.64 1.54
N LEU A 52 -2.74 -6.45 0.65
CA LEU A 52 -3.30 -5.13 0.36
C LEU A 52 -3.93 -4.50 1.63
N LYS A 53 -4.76 -5.25 2.35
CA LYS A 53 -5.39 -4.79 3.59
C LYS A 53 -4.36 -4.37 4.65
N GLU A 54 -3.30 -5.14 4.81
CA GLU A 54 -2.23 -4.81 5.77
C GLU A 54 -1.45 -3.56 5.36
N ALA A 55 -1.16 -3.38 4.07
CA ALA A 55 -0.52 -2.16 3.57
C ALA A 55 -1.41 -0.92 3.84
N PHE A 56 -2.72 -1.03 3.59
CA PHE A 56 -3.69 0.04 3.91
C PHE A 56 -3.80 0.30 5.42
N ARG A 57 -3.83 -0.74 6.26
CA ARG A 57 -3.88 -0.60 7.72
C ARG A 57 -2.68 0.17 8.26
N ILE A 58 -1.48 -0.15 7.76
CA ILE A 58 -0.25 0.56 8.13
C ILE A 58 -0.27 2.01 7.64
N SER A 59 -0.69 2.23 6.39
CA SER A 59 -0.85 3.59 5.84
C SER A 59 -1.85 4.43 6.65
N GLY A 60 -2.98 3.84 7.06
CA GLY A 60 -4.01 4.48 7.88
C GLY A 60 -3.48 4.84 9.27
N GLY A 61 -2.86 3.89 9.96
CA GLY A 61 -2.26 4.13 11.28
C GLY A 61 -1.16 5.20 11.27
N VAL A 62 -0.40 5.30 10.17
CA VAL A 62 0.56 6.40 9.95
C VAL A 62 -0.16 7.74 9.79
N CYS A 63 -1.26 7.78 9.03
CA CYS A 63 -2.08 8.99 8.88
C CYS A 63 -2.65 9.45 10.23
N ASP A 64 -3.26 8.52 10.98
CA ASP A 64 -3.91 8.78 12.27
C ASP A 64 -2.92 9.28 13.33
N SER A 65 -1.73 8.67 13.40
CA SER A 65 -0.68 9.09 14.33
C SER A 65 -0.17 10.51 14.04
N LEU A 66 -0.27 10.97 12.79
CA LEU A 66 0.17 12.30 12.37
C LEU A 66 -0.94 13.35 12.53
N THR A 67 -2.21 12.99 12.37
CA THR A 67 -3.35 13.87 12.66
C THR A 67 -3.63 14.03 14.16
N GLN A 68 -3.15 13.12 15.01
CA GLN A 68 -3.16 13.32 16.47
C GLN A 68 -1.95 14.11 16.99
N ALA A 69 -0.94 14.39 16.16
CA ALA A 69 0.26 15.14 16.54
C ALA A 69 0.18 16.64 16.19
N VAL A 70 -1.01 17.14 15.82
CA VAL A 70 -1.30 18.56 15.55
C VAL A 70 -2.19 19.18 16.61
#